data_AF-A0A151J9R2-F1
#
_entry.id   AF-A0A151J9R2-F1
#
_cell.length_a   1.000
_cell.length_b   1.000
_cell.length_c   1.000
_cell.angle_alpha   90.00
_cell.angle_beta   90.00
_cell.angle_gamma   90.00
#
_symmetry.space_group_name_H-M   'P 1'
#
loop_
_entity.id
_entity.type
_entity.pdbx_description
1 polymer ?
#
loop_
_entity_poly.entity_id
_entity_poly.type
_entity_poly.pdbx_seq_one_letter_code
_entity_poly.pdbx_strand_id
1 'polypeptide(L)' 'MSDYTPSEIVDMIMVLGETQNNFAAAARLYAQRFSNRRHSNIVTIRDLAARARDMQ' A
#
# COMPACT_ATOMS: atom_id res chain seq x y z
N MET A 1 -3.62 -4.55 -10.78
CA MET A 1 -3.98 -4.89 -9.38
C MET A 1 -4.17 -6.39 -9.14
N SER A 2 -4.18 -7.28 -10.15
CA SER A 2 -4.26 -8.74 -9.89
C SER A 2 -2.94 -9.33 -9.35
N ASP A 3 -1.87 -8.53 -9.30
CA ASP A 3 -0.55 -8.94 -8.80
C ASP A 3 -0.44 -8.98 -7.28
N TYR A 4 -1.45 -8.47 -6.55
CA TYR A 4 -1.44 -8.41 -5.08
C TYR A 4 -2.63 -9.15 -4.51
N THR A 5 -2.37 -9.93 -3.49
CA THR A 5 -3.42 -10.60 -2.72
C THR A 5 -4.24 -9.56 -1.91
N PRO A 6 -5.50 -9.87 -1.55
CA PRO A 6 -6.29 -8.99 -0.68
C PRO A 6 -5.58 -8.62 0.63
N SER A 7 -4.83 -9.55 1.22
CA SER A 7 -4.05 -9.31 2.45
C SER A 7 -2.94 -8.28 2.22
N GLU A 8 -2.21 -8.38 1.11
CA GLU A 8 -1.19 -7.39 0.76
C GLU A 8 -1.78 -6.01 0.54
N ILE A 9 -2.97 -5.93 -0.06
CA ILE A 9 -3.69 -4.67 -0.24
C ILE A 9 -4.05 -4.03 1.11
N VAL A 10 -4.59 -4.82 2.05
CA VAL A 10 -4.93 -4.35 3.40
C VAL A 10 -3.67 -3.88 4.14
N ASP A 11 -2.58 -4.64 4.06
CA ASP A 11 -1.30 -4.27 4.67
C ASP A 11 -0.74 -2.95 4.10
N MET A 12 -0.86 -2.73 2.78
CA MET A 12 -0.46 -1.47 2.15
C MET A 12 -1.30 -0.28 2.62
N ILE A 13 -2.61 -0.47 2.81
CA ILE A 13 -3.52 0.58 3.31
C ILE A 13 -3.22 0.91 4.78
N MET A 14 -2.98 -0.10 5.62
CA MET A 14 -2.58 0.09 7.02
C MET A 14 -1.28 0.88 7.12
N VAL A 15 -0.26 0.48 6.36
CA VAL A 15 1.03 1.19 6.31
C VAL A 15 0.85 2.64 5.83
N LEU A 16 -0.02 2.90 4.85
CA LEU A 16 -0.30 4.26 4.39
C LEU A 16 -0.94 5.13 5.49
N GLY A 17 -1.82 4.55 6.30
CA GLY A 17 -2.41 5.20 7.48
C GLY A 17 -1.35 5.57 8.52
N GLU A 18 -0.42 4.65 8.80
CA GLU A 18 0.68 4.90 9.75
C GLU A 18 1.63 6.00 9.29
N THR A 19 1.83 6.15 7.98
CA THR A 19 2.69 7.20 7.42
C THR A 19 1.92 8.49 7.13
N GLN A 20 0.72 8.68 7.68
CA GLN A 20 -0.09 9.89 7.53
C GLN A 20 -0.32 10.26 6.04
N ASN A 21 -0.62 9.26 5.21
CA ASN A 21 -0.76 9.38 3.75
C ASN A 21 0.49 9.81 2.98
N ASN A 22 1.69 9.77 3.59
CA ASN A 22 2.94 9.93 2.85
C ASN A 22 3.28 8.66 2.06
N PHE A 23 2.95 8.64 0.78
CA PHE A 23 3.11 7.47 -0.08
C PHE A 23 4.56 6.99 -0.24
N ALA A 24 5.55 7.89 -0.20
CA ALA A 24 6.96 7.52 -0.29
C ALA A 24 7.44 6.83 0.99
N ALA A 25 7.05 7.37 2.15
CA ALA A 25 7.29 6.73 3.43
C ALA A 25 6.55 5.38 3.53
N ALA A 26 5.31 5.31 3.05
CA ALA A 26 4.51 4.08 3.03
C ALA A 26 5.19 2.98 2.21
N ALA A 27 5.64 3.28 0.99
CA ALA A 27 6.34 2.32 0.14
C ALA A 27 7.62 1.80 0.80
N ARG A 28 8.41 2.69 1.42
CA ARG A 28 9.64 2.31 2.13
C ARG A 28 9.33 1.47 3.37
N LEU A 29 8.29 1.81 4.13
CA LEU A 29 7.90 1.07 5.33
C LEU A 29 7.32 -0.30 4.99
N TYR A 30 6.50 -0.40 3.94
CA TYR A 30 5.97 -1.66 3.43
C TYR A 30 7.09 -2.59 2.96
N ALA A 31 8.07 -2.08 2.21
CA ALA A 31 9.22 -2.87 1.77
C ALA A 31 10.10 -3.36 2.93
N GLN A 32 10.22 -2.58 4.01
CA GLN A 32 10.96 -2.98 5.22
C GLN A 32 10.22 -4.07 6.01
N ARG A 33 8.90 -3.94 6.19
CA ARG A 33 8.09 -4.91 6.97
C ARG A 33 7.86 -6.22 6.23
N PHE A 34 7.68 -6.14 4.92
CA PHE A 34 7.34 -7.28 4.07
C PHE A 34 8.44 -7.53 3.05
N SER A 35 9.67 -7.72 3.54
CA SER A 35 10.86 -7.89 2.72
C SER A 35 10.83 -9.14 1.82
N ASN A 36 9.98 -10.11 2.15
CA ASN A 36 9.74 -11.33 1.36
C ASN A 36 8.60 -11.20 0.34
N ARG A 37 7.89 -10.07 0.30
CA ARG A 37 6.75 -9.86 -0.60
C ARG A 37 7.12 -8.98 -1.78
N ARG A 38 6.28 -9.03 -2.81
CA ARG A 38 6.43 -8.19 -3.99
C ARG A 38 6.30 -6.72 -3.58
N HIS A 39 7.32 -5.92 -3.90
CA HIS A 39 7.36 -4.53 -3.50
C HIS A 39 6.39 -3.69 -4.35
N SER A 40 5.39 -3.13 -3.68
CA SER A 40 4.52 -2.12 -4.26
C SER A 40 5.26 -0.79 -4.44
N ASN A 41 5.04 -0.17 -5.60
CA ASN A 41 5.54 1.17 -5.86
C ASN A 41 4.54 2.23 -5.37
N ILE A 42 5.00 3.49 -5.29
CA ILE A 42 4.21 4.64 -4.85
C ILE A 42 2.88 4.74 -5.63
N VAL A 43 2.91 4.45 -6.93
CA VAL A 43 1.73 4.47 -7.81
C VAL A 43 0.69 3.44 -7.37
N THR A 44 1.11 2.21 -7.05
CA THR A 44 0.23 1.14 -6.57
C THR A 44 -0.49 1.55 -5.29
N ILE A 45 0.24 2.08 -4.30
CA ILE A 45 -0.34 2.49 -3.01
C ILE A 45 -1.31 3.65 -3.21
N ARG A 46 -0.99 4.60 -4.10
CA ARG A 46 -1.86 5.72 -4.44
C ARG A 46 -3.16 5.26 -5.10
N ASP A 47 -3.07 4.36 -6.07
CA ASP A 47 -4.24 3.85 -6.78
C ASP A 47 -5.14 3.02 -5.83
N LEU A 48 -4.54 2.26 -4.91
CA LEU A 48 -5.29 1.57 -3.85
C LEU A 48 -6.03 2.55 -2.93
N ALA A 49 -5.36 3.62 -2.51
CA ALA A 49 -5.97 4.64 -1.68
C ALA A 49 -7.13 5.38 -2.40
N ALA A 50 -6.99 5.64 -3.70
CA ALA A 50 -8.05 6.23 -4.51
C ALA A 50 -9.28 5.32 -4.57
N ARG A 51 -9.09 4.03 -4.88
CA ARG A 51 -10.21 3.06 -4.93
C ARG A 51 -10.87 2.85 -3.57
N ALA A 52 -10.09 2.86 -2.49
CA ALA A 52 -10.64 2.75 -1.14
C ALA A 52 -11.55 3.95 -0.77
N ARG A 53 -11.26 5.14 -1.31
CA ARG A 53 -12.12 6.33 -1.15
C ARG A 53 -13.36 6.27 -2.04
N ASP A 54 -13.23 5.77 -3.26
CA ASP A 54 -14.36 5.66 -4.22
C ASP A 54 -15.34 4.53 -3.86
N MET A 55 -14.99 3.65 -2.90
CA MET A 55 -15.90 2.63 -2.35
C MET A 55 -16.86 3.17 -1.28
N GLN A 56 -16.85 4.48 -0.99
CA GLN A 56 -17.85 5.15 -0.13
C GLN A 56 -19.08 5.64 -0.90
#